data_AF-A0A1I0LV50-F1
#
_entry.id   AF-A0A1I0LV50-F1
#
_cell.length_a   1.000
_cell.length_b   1.000
_cell.length_c   1.000
_cell.angle_alpha   90.00
_cell.angle_beta   90.00
_cell.angle_gamma   90.00
#
_symmetry.space_group_name_H-M   'P 1'
#
loop_
_entity.id
_entity.type
_entity.pdbx_description
1 polymer ?
#
loop_
_entity_poly.entity_id
_entity_poly.type
_entity_poly.pdbx_seq_one_letter_code
_entity_poly.pdbx_strand_id
1 'polypeptide(L)'
;MSAPPVTAFAETAALYHLLNEDLAEARRIIGDMLPGERRVYAEQLERLRAMVGQSCEECGALTPAAEIVTVRPLGPNRLHLCRACAGMPSRGGEAG
;
A
#
# COMPACT_ATOMS: atom_id res chain seq x y z
N MET A 1 -15.45 5.40 -27.64
CA MET A 1 -15.12 4.05 -27.14
C MET A 1 -15.71 3.94 -25.74
N SER A 2 -16.79 3.17 -25.55
CA SER A 2 -17.34 2.94 -24.21
C SER A 2 -16.47 1.94 -23.47
N ALA A 3 -16.02 2.30 -22.27
CA ALA A 3 -15.40 1.35 -21.36
C ALA A 3 -16.39 0.20 -21.09
N PRO A 4 -15.92 -1.06 -21.02
CA PRO A 4 -16.80 -2.18 -20.68
C PRO A 4 -17.48 -1.92 -19.33
N PRO A 5 -18.72 -2.40 -19.13
CA PRO A 5 -19.42 -2.26 -17.85
C PRO A 5 -18.55 -2.90 -16.77
N VAL A 6 -18.23 -2.13 -15.74
CA VAL A 6 -17.53 -2.62 -14.55
C VAL A 6 -18.49 -3.57 -13.85
N THR A 7 -18.40 -4.86 -14.15
CA THR A 7 -18.99 -5.92 -13.32
C THR A 7 -18.36 -5.78 -11.95
N ALA A 8 -19.16 -5.63 -10.90
CA ALA A 8 -18.66 -5.42 -9.54
C ALA A 8 -17.69 -6.55 -9.15
N PHE A 9 -16.41 -6.24 -9.15
CA PHE A 9 -15.32 -7.15 -8.80
C PHE A 9 -15.45 -7.52 -7.31
N ALA A 10 -15.26 -8.79 -6.96
CA ALA A 10 -15.34 -9.25 -5.56
C ALA A 10 -14.34 -8.48 -4.66
N GLU A 11 -13.22 -8.06 -5.24
CA GLU A 11 -12.23 -7.14 -4.71
C GLU A 11 -12.85 -5.82 -4.23
N THR A 12 -13.73 -5.22 -5.04
CA THR A 12 -14.41 -3.96 -4.71
C THR A 12 -15.40 -4.15 -3.57
N ALA A 13 -16.10 -5.29 -3.53
CA ALA A 13 -17.00 -5.62 -2.42
C ALA A 13 -16.21 -5.84 -1.11
N ALA A 14 -15.10 -6.58 -1.16
CA ALA A 14 -14.22 -6.76 -0.02
C ALA A 14 -13.67 -5.43 0.52
N LEU A 15 -13.26 -4.51 -0.37
CA LEU A 15 -12.85 -3.15 0.00
C LEU A 15 -13.99 -2.36 0.65
N TYR A 16 -15.20 -2.45 0.11
CA TYR A 16 -16.36 -1.77 0.67
C TYR A 16 -16.65 -2.23 2.10
N HIS A 17 -16.65 -3.54 2.37
CA HIS A 17 -16.85 -4.06 3.73
C HIS A 17 -15.70 -3.65 4.66
N LEU A 18 -14.45 -3.66 4.18
CA LEU A 18 -13.30 -3.15 4.95
C LEU A 18 -13.48 -1.69 5.37
N LEU A 19 -13.94 -0.82 4.45
CA LEU A 19 -14.17 0.60 4.72
C LEU A 19 -15.34 0.85 5.68
N ASN A 20 -16.28 -0.08 5.78
CA ASN A 20 -17.39 -0.03 6.74
C ASN A 20 -17.10 -0.83 8.02
N GLU A 21 -15.84 -1.17 8.29
CA GLU A 21 -15.38 -1.92 9.48
C GLU A 21 -15.97 -3.33 9.61
N ASP A 22 -16.61 -3.86 8.55
CA ASP A 22 -17.14 -5.21 8.48
C ASP A 22 -16.05 -6.20 8.03
N LEU A 23 -15.11 -6.45 8.94
CA LEU A 23 -13.97 -7.33 8.69
C LEU A 23 -14.38 -8.78 8.48
N ALA A 24 -15.53 -9.20 9.01
CA ALA A 24 -16.02 -10.58 8.88
C ALA A 24 -16.42 -10.85 7.43
N GLU A 25 -17.22 -9.96 6.85
CA GLU A 25 -17.70 -10.11 5.49
C GLU A 25 -16.57 -9.89 4.46
N ALA A 26 -15.69 -8.93 4.70
CA ALA A 26 -14.49 -8.74 3.88
C ALA A 26 -13.63 -10.02 3.84
N ARG A 27 -13.41 -10.67 4.99
CA ARG A 27 -12.66 -11.94 5.08
C ARG A 27 -13.38 -13.08 4.37
N ARG A 28 -14.71 -13.17 4.51
CA ARG A 28 -15.52 -14.18 3.82
C ARG A 28 -15.35 -14.06 2.31
N ILE A 29 -15.54 -12.85 1.77
CA ILE A 29 -15.38 -12.57 0.34
C ILE A 29 -13.98 -12.93 -0.15
N ILE A 30 -12.92 -12.49 0.55
CA ILE A 30 -11.54 -12.84 0.20
C ILE A 30 -11.28 -14.35 0.26
N GLY A 31 -11.91 -15.04 1.22
CA GLY A 31 -11.83 -16.50 1.38
C GLY A 31 -12.45 -17.26 0.21
N ASP A 32 -13.54 -16.73 -0.35
CA ASP A 32 -14.26 -17.31 -1.49
C ASP A 32 -13.54 -17.09 -2.82
N MET A 33 -12.60 -16.14 -2.91
CA MET A 33 -11.81 -15.88 -4.12
C MET A 33 -10.85 -17.04 -4.43
N LEU A 34 -10.70 -17.34 -5.72
CA LEU A 34 -9.70 -18.29 -6.20
C LEU A 34 -8.29 -17.78 -5.85
N PRO A 35 -7.30 -18.69 -5.64
CA PRO A 35 -5.94 -18.28 -5.31
C PRO A 35 -5.31 -17.33 -6.34
N GLY A 36 -5.64 -17.51 -7.64
CA GLY A 36 -5.17 -16.62 -8.71
C GLY A 36 -5.73 -15.21 -8.62
N GLU A 37 -7.02 -15.08 -8.30
CA GLU A 37 -7.71 -13.79 -8.11
C GLU A 37 -7.14 -13.05 -6.90
N ARG A 38 -6.94 -13.76 -5.78
CA ARG A 38 -6.28 -13.21 -4.59
C ARG A 38 -4.90 -12.66 -4.88
N ARG A 39 -4.10 -13.38 -5.67
CA ARG A 39 -2.75 -12.92 -6.04
C ARG A 39 -2.80 -11.65 -6.88
N VAL A 40 -3.64 -11.61 -7.92
CA VAL A 40 -3.80 -10.42 -8.78
C VAL A 40 -4.27 -9.23 -7.96
N TYR A 41 -5.24 -9.44 -7.07
CA TYR A 41 -5.74 -8.38 -6.21
C TYR A 41 -4.67 -7.86 -5.22
N ALA A 42 -3.88 -8.75 -4.62
CA ALA A 42 -2.75 -8.36 -3.78
C ALA A 42 -1.72 -7.50 -4.53
N GLU A 43 -1.35 -7.89 -5.77
CA GLU A 43 -0.44 -7.11 -6.63
C GLU A 43 -1.01 -5.71 -6.94
N GLN A 44 -2.32 -5.59 -7.17
CA GLN A 44 -2.98 -4.30 -7.38
C GLN A 44 -2.92 -3.42 -6.13
N LEU A 45 -3.21 -3.98 -4.96
CA LEU A 45 -3.12 -3.25 -3.68
C LEU A 45 -1.69 -2.80 -3.39
N GLU A 46 -0.69 -3.62 -3.68
CA GLU A 46 0.73 -3.26 -3.52
C GLU A 46 1.12 -2.08 -4.42
N ARG A 47 0.70 -2.09 -5.69
CA ARG A 47 0.94 -0.97 -6.62
C ARG A 47 0.23 0.31 -6.16
N LEU A 48 -1.03 0.20 -5.74
CA LEU A 48 -1.77 1.33 -5.19
C LEU A 48 -1.08 1.92 -3.96
N ARG A 49 -0.66 1.06 -3.02
CA ARG A 49 0.08 1.48 -1.82
C ARG A 49 1.39 2.17 -2.17
N ALA A 50 2.11 1.68 -3.19
CA ALA A 50 3.35 2.30 -3.65
C ALA A 50 3.11 3.71 -4.22
N MET A 51 2.00 3.93 -4.93
CA MET A 51 1.63 5.24 -5.49
C MET A 51 1.15 6.22 -4.42
N VAL A 52 0.36 5.76 -3.43
CA VAL A 52 -0.05 6.61 -2.30
C VAL A 52 1.17 7.05 -1.50
N GLY A 53 2.20 6.20 -1.41
CA GLY A 53 3.36 6.46 -0.59
C GLY A 53 3.06 6.29 0.90
N GLN A 54 3.97 6.77 1.73
CA GLN A 54 3.85 6.71 3.19
C GLN A 54 4.34 8.03 3.78
N SER A 55 3.65 8.52 4.80
CA SER A 55 4.07 9.71 5.53
C SER A 55 5.32 9.41 6.36
N CYS A 56 6.31 10.28 6.28
CA CYS A 56 7.44 10.28 7.21
C CYS A 56 6.95 10.58 8.63
N GLU A 57 7.27 9.72 9.59
CA GLU A 57 6.85 9.90 10.98
C GLU A 57 7.51 11.10 11.69
N GLU A 58 8.63 11.61 11.15
CA GLU A 58 9.31 12.79 11.70
C GLU A 58 8.79 14.10 11.11
N CYS A 59 8.74 14.23 9.78
CA CYS A 59 8.42 15.49 9.10
C CYS A 59 7.04 15.53 8.42
N GLY A 60 6.28 14.43 8.45
CA GLY A 60 4.96 14.32 7.83
C GLY A 60 4.96 14.24 6.30
N ALA A 61 6.12 14.38 5.64
CA ALA A 61 6.20 14.39 4.18
C ALA A 61 5.70 13.07 3.57
N LEU A 62 4.83 13.17 2.57
CA LEU A 62 4.42 12.01 1.77
C LEU A 62 5.62 11.54 0.94
N THR A 63 6.15 10.38 1.30
CA THR A 63 7.38 9.83 0.73
C THR A 63 7.03 8.59 -0.09
N PRO A 64 7.57 8.43 -1.32
CA PRO A 64 7.41 7.20 -2.07
C PRO A 64 7.80 5.99 -1.23
N ALA A 65 7.06 4.88 -1.33
CA ALA A 65 7.35 3.68 -0.54
C ALA A 65 8.79 3.16 -0.75
N ALA A 66 9.35 3.36 -1.96
CA ALA A 66 10.73 3.00 -2.31
C ALA A 66 11.80 3.89 -1.63
N GLU A 67 11.40 5.03 -1.07
CA GLU A 67 12.27 6.00 -0.40
C GLU A 67 12.07 6.03 1.12
N ILE A 68 11.06 5.34 1.64
CA ILE A 68 10.91 5.15 3.09
C ILE A 68 12.02 4.27 3.63
N VAL A 69 12.59 4.74 4.73
CA VAL A 69 13.59 4.07 5.54
C VAL A 69 12.91 3.60 6.81
N THR A 70 12.96 2.28 7.04
CA THR A 70 12.62 1.75 8.36
C THR A 70 13.84 1.88 9.28
N VAL A 71 13.71 2.66 10.34
CA VAL A 71 14.70 2.74 11.43
C VAL A 71 14.27 1.80 12.56
N ARG A 72 15.25 1.10 13.16
CA ARG A 72 15.02 0.06 14.19
C ARG A 72 14.01 -1.03 13.76
N PRO A 73 14.28 -1.74 12.63
CA PRO A 73 13.31 -2.65 12.01
C PRO A 73 12.86 -3.83 12.87
N LEU A 74 13.62 -4.18 13.91
CA LEU A 74 13.37 -5.33 14.79
C LEU A 74 12.85 -4.93 16.19
N GLY A 75 12.64 -3.64 16.45
CA GLY A 75 12.18 -3.13 17.74
C GLY A 75 10.69 -2.77 17.75
N PRO A 76 10.07 -2.64 18.94
CA PRO A 76 8.69 -2.16 19.06
C PRO A 76 8.54 -0.70 18.61
N ASN A 77 9.63 0.07 18.59
CA ASN A 77 9.69 1.46 18.15
C ASN A 77 10.23 1.54 16.71
N ARG A 78 9.57 0.84 15.79
CA ARG A 78 9.86 0.89 14.36
C ARG A 78 9.36 2.23 13.82
N LEU A 79 10.27 3.02 13.23
CA LEU A 79 9.93 4.33 12.64
C LEU A 79 10.10 4.27 11.12
N HIS A 80 9.12 4.79 10.38
CA HIS A 80 9.17 4.97 8.93
C HIS A 80 9.50 6.43 8.58
N LEU A 81 10.75 6.67 8.16
CA LEU A 81 11.26 8.01 7.88
C LEU A 81 11.57 8.19 6.40
N CYS A 82 11.45 9.41 5.89
CA CYS A 82 12.05 9.75 4.60
C CYS A 82 13.58 9.68 4.70
N ARG A 83 14.28 9.56 3.56
CA ARG A 83 15.75 9.45 3.55
C ARG A 83 16.43 10.63 4.26
N ALA A 84 15.93 11.85 4.07
CA ALA A 84 16.46 13.03 4.73
C ALA A 84 16.37 12.95 6.28
N CYS A 85 15.19 12.64 6.82
CA CYS A 85 15.01 12.45 8.27
C CYS A 85 15.79 11.25 8.82
N ALA A 86 16.02 10.23 7.99
CA ALA A 86 16.86 9.09 8.34
C ALA A 86 18.38 9.37 8.21
N GLY A 87 18.78 10.59 7.81
CA GLY A 87 20.19 10.94 7.57
C GLY A 87 20.82 10.20 6.39
N MET A 88 20.01 9.69 5.46
CA MET A 88 20.47 8.99 4.26
C MET A 88 20.44 9.89 3.03
N PRO A 89 21.44 9.77 2.13
CA PRO A 89 21.44 10.52 0.88
C PRO A 89 20.26 10.10 0.01
N SER A 90 19.62 11.06 -0.66
CA SER A 90 18.53 10.83 -1.63
C SER A 90 18.98 9.84 -2.72
N ARG A 91 18.05 9.02 -3.22
CA ARG A 91 18.37 7.97 -4.21
C ARG A 91 18.50 8.49 -5.66
N GLY A 92 18.73 9.79 -5.81
CA GLY A 92 18.88 10.48 -7.09
C GLY A 92 19.86 11.63 -6.94
N GLY A 93 21.14 11.32 -7.06
CA GLY A 93 22.11 12.25 -7.62
C GLY A 93 22.34 11.79 -9.06
N GLU A 94 21.62 12.37 -10.00
CA GLU A 94 22.11 12.40 -11.38
C GLU A 94 23.41 13.21 -11.32
N ALA A 95 24.54 12.50 -11.45
CA ALA A 95 25.76 13.12 -11.94
C ALA A 95 25.44 13.65 -13.35
N GLY A 96 25.73 14.92 -13.57
CA GLY A 96 25.50 15.61 -14.85
C GLY A 96 26.31 15.08 -16.01
#